data_AF-A0A6V8NND0-F1
#
_entry.id   AF-A0A6V8NND0-F1
#
_cell.length_a   1.000
_cell.length_b   1.000
_cell.length_c   1.000
_cell.angle_alpha   90.00
_cell.angle_beta   90.00
_cell.angle_gamma   90.00
#
_symmetry.space_group_name_H-M   'P 1'
#
loop_
_entity.id
_entity.type
_entity.pdbx_description
1 polymer ?
#
loop_
_entity_poly.entity_id
_entity_poly.type
_entity_poly.pdbx_seq_one_letter_code
_entity_poly.pdbx_strand_id
1 'polypeptide(L)'
;MTRLPGSFKASQKLIAALQAGKVSYHLVEVMACPEGCIGGGGQPLSRDIQARPKRTQGMRGADRLKQIRTVQDNPFIEELYQRWLKQPGSDAAHHALHTTYASRRRVFGQFIPVVAAERPTVDIKVCVGTSCYLRGSYGVIQKLIDLIEKQQLTDRVNLEATFCLEQCDRGPSVVIDGHLLEGVAEERLPAIFAEMVVKALA
;
A
#
# COMPACT_ATOMS: atom_id res chain seq x y z
N MET A 1 24.65 8.58 12.58
CA MET A 1 23.28 8.20 12.13
C MET A 1 22.39 9.43 12.28
N THR A 2 22.09 10.14 11.19
CA THR A 2 21.27 11.35 11.22
C THR A 2 19.83 10.93 11.49
N ARG A 3 19.29 11.26 12.68
CA ARG A 3 17.87 11.02 12.98
C ARG A 3 17.03 12.02 12.22
N LEU A 4 16.40 11.56 11.14
CA LEU A 4 15.31 12.29 10.51
C LEU A 4 14.05 12.07 11.36
N PRO A 5 13.19 13.10 11.53
CA PRO A 5 11.92 12.93 12.22
C PRO A 5 11.07 11.87 11.51
N GLY A 6 10.72 10.80 12.22
CA GLY A 6 9.98 9.67 11.65
C GLY A 6 8.55 10.05 11.25
N SER A 7 8.19 9.84 9.99
CA SER A 7 6.80 9.83 9.50
C SER A 7 6.78 9.40 8.04
N PHE A 8 5.65 8.89 7.54
CA PHE A 8 5.52 8.59 6.10
C PHE A 8 5.69 9.81 5.21
N LYS A 9 5.23 11.00 5.64
CA LYS A 9 5.40 12.26 4.90
C LYS A 9 6.87 12.67 4.79
N ALA A 10 7.63 12.50 5.87
CA ALA A 10 9.08 12.76 5.85
C ALA A 10 9.80 11.75 4.96
N SER A 11 9.41 10.47 5.01
CA SER A 11 9.97 9.42 4.16
C SER A 11 9.74 9.68 2.67
N GLN A 12 8.55 10.13 2.27
CA GLN A 12 8.28 10.51 0.87
C GLN A 12 9.22 11.62 0.38
N LYS A 13 9.45 12.65 1.19
CA LYS A 13 10.39 13.73 0.86
C LYS A 13 11.83 13.23 0.75
N LEU A 14 12.25 12.34 1.66
CA LEU A 14 13.58 11.74 1.65
C LEU A 14 13.79 10.89 0.38
N ILE A 15 12.80 10.08 0.01
CA ILE A 15 12.84 9.25 -1.21
C ILE A 15 12.98 10.15 -2.45
N ALA A 16 12.20 11.22 -2.56
CA ALA A 16 12.31 12.17 -3.67
C ALA A 16 13.69 12.85 -3.73
N ALA A 17 14.28 13.19 -2.57
CA ALA A 17 15.61 13.78 -2.51
C ALA A 17 16.73 12.79 -2.89
N LEU A 18 16.60 11.52 -2.48
CA LEU A 18 17.50 10.43 -2.88
C LEU A 18 17.45 10.20 -4.40
N GLN A 19 16.23 10.09 -4.96
CA GLN A 19 16.04 9.91 -6.40
C GLN A 19 16.56 11.09 -7.23
N ALA A 20 16.45 12.31 -6.70
CA ALA A 20 17.00 13.52 -7.33
C ALA A 20 18.52 13.69 -7.12
N GLY A 21 19.21 12.76 -6.45
CA GLY A 21 20.64 12.84 -6.18
C GLY A 21 21.05 13.96 -5.21
N LYS A 22 20.10 14.56 -4.48
CA LYS A 22 20.35 15.69 -3.56
C LYS A 22 20.97 15.27 -2.23
N VAL A 23 20.81 13.99 -1.87
CA VAL A 23 21.34 13.40 -0.64
C VAL A 23 21.82 11.98 -0.93
N SER A 24 22.78 11.49 -0.14
CA SER A 24 23.31 10.12 -0.25
C SER A 24 23.44 9.49 1.13
N TYR A 25 22.96 8.25 1.26
CA TYR A 25 22.98 7.47 2.50
C TYR A 25 23.23 5.99 2.16
N HIS A 26 24.00 5.29 3.01
CA HIS A 26 24.23 3.84 2.85
C HIS A 26 23.11 2.98 3.46
N LEU A 27 22.46 3.49 4.51
CA LEU A 27 21.38 2.79 5.20
C LEU A 27 20.34 3.82 5.67
N VAL A 28 19.07 3.51 5.44
CA VAL A 28 17.93 4.34 5.84
C VAL A 28 16.98 3.50 6.68
N GLU A 29 16.72 3.94 7.91
CA GLU A 29 15.70 3.37 8.79
C GLU A 29 14.45 4.26 8.77
N VAL A 30 13.29 3.67 8.48
CA VAL A 30 12.02 4.39 8.38
C VAL A 30 11.08 3.95 9.51
N MET A 31 10.60 4.93 10.28
CA MET A 31 9.55 4.72 11.29
C MET A 31 8.27 5.45 10.88
N ALA A 32 7.12 4.78 11.03
CA ALA A 32 5.82 5.35 10.70
C ALA A 32 5.38 6.46 11.67
N CYS A 33 5.66 6.28 12.97
CA CYS A 33 5.23 7.20 14.02
C CYS A 33 6.28 8.29 14.28
N PRO A 34 5.85 9.55 14.44
CA PRO A 34 6.70 10.59 15.00
C PRO A 34 7.22 10.19 16.38
N GLU A 35 8.53 10.36 16.60
CA GLU A 35 9.24 9.91 17.82
C GLU A 35 9.34 8.38 18.00
N GLY A 36 9.10 7.61 16.93
CA GLY A 36 9.22 6.15 16.94
C GLY A 36 8.13 5.44 17.75
N CYS A 37 8.37 4.19 18.13
CA CYS A 37 7.37 3.33 18.79
C CYS A 37 6.84 3.87 20.12
N ILE A 38 7.63 4.68 20.85
CA ILE A 38 7.23 5.32 22.12
C ILE A 38 6.09 6.32 21.91
N GLY A 39 6.00 6.89 20.71
CA GLY A 39 4.94 7.80 20.28
C GLY A 39 3.83 7.15 19.47
N GLY A 40 3.78 5.81 19.40
CA GLY A 40 2.81 5.07 18.60
C GLY A 40 1.36 5.30 19.04
N GLY A 41 0.42 5.18 18.09
CA GLY A 41 -1.01 5.45 18.33
C GLY A 41 -1.70 4.54 19.34
N GLY A 42 -1.12 3.38 19.66
CA GLY A 42 -1.61 2.47 20.71
C GLY A 42 -1.12 2.79 22.13
N GLN A 43 -0.29 3.84 22.30
CA GLN A 43 0.21 4.23 23.62
C GLN A 43 -0.84 5.06 24.39
N PRO A 44 -0.83 5.05 25.74
CA PRO A 44 -1.75 5.86 26.52
C PRO A 44 -1.68 7.34 26.14
N LEU A 45 -2.85 7.96 25.92
CA LEU A 45 -2.93 9.39 25.63
C LEU A 45 -2.52 10.17 26.89
N SER A 46 -1.69 11.18 26.70
CA SER A 46 -1.28 12.08 27.77
C SER A 46 -1.19 13.50 27.24
N ARG A 47 -1.64 14.44 28.07
CA ARG A 47 -1.47 15.88 27.84
C ARG A 47 -0.11 16.39 28.34
N ASP A 48 0.63 15.57 29.10
CA ASP A 48 1.98 15.89 29.57
C ASP A 48 2.99 15.72 28.43
N ILE A 49 3.62 16.82 28.03
CA ILE A 49 4.69 16.84 27.02
C ILE A 49 5.86 15.95 27.46
N GLN A 50 6.08 15.80 28.78
CA GLN A 50 7.14 14.97 29.34
C GLN A 50 6.81 13.47 29.36
N ALA A 51 5.59 13.06 28.99
CA ALA A 51 5.21 11.64 29.01
C ALA A 51 6.10 10.77 28.11
N ARG A 52 6.44 11.24 26.91
CA ARG A 52 7.29 10.50 25.96
C ARG A 52 8.77 10.44 26.41
N PRO A 53 9.40 11.55 26.84
CA PRO A 53 10.72 11.51 27.49
C PRO A 53 10.77 10.55 28.68
N LYS A 54 9.78 10.60 29.58
CA LYS A 54 9.70 9.72 30.76
C LYS A 54 9.63 8.24 30.36
N ARG A 55 8.83 7.88 29.34
CA ARG A 55 8.79 6.51 28.80
C ARG A 55 10.14 6.05 28.27
N THR A 56 10.82 6.94 27.52
CA THR A 56 12.15 6.66 26.98
C THR A 56 13.17 6.44 28.09
N GLN A 57 13.13 7.28 29.12
CA GLN A 57 14.00 7.18 30.28
C GLN A 57 13.75 5.89 31.06
N GLY A 58 12.49 5.53 31.31
CA GLY A 58 12.12 4.28 31.98
C GLY A 58 12.62 3.05 31.22
N MET A 59 12.40 3.01 29.90
CA MET A 59 12.89 1.92 29.04
C MET A 59 14.42 1.82 29.06
N ARG A 60 15.14 2.94 28.93
CA ARG A 60 16.61 2.97 28.99
C ARG A 60 17.15 2.67 30.38
N GLY A 61 16.39 2.97 31.43
CA GLY A 61 16.71 2.59 32.80
C GLY A 61 16.65 1.08 32.95
N ALA A 62 15.52 0.47 32.56
CA ALA A 62 15.34 -0.97 32.60
C ALA A 62 16.37 -1.72 31.75
N ASP A 63 16.70 -1.23 30.55
CA ASP A 63 17.71 -1.84 29.68
C ASP A 63 19.12 -1.84 30.32
N ARG A 64 19.52 -0.73 30.95
CA ARG A 64 20.83 -0.61 31.60
C ARG A 64 21.01 -1.54 32.79
N LEU A 65 19.92 -1.98 33.41
CA LEU A 65 19.95 -2.91 34.54
C LEU A 65 20.04 -4.37 34.09
N LYS A 66 19.92 -4.67 32.78
CA LYS A 66 20.06 -6.03 32.28
C LYS A 66 21.53 -6.45 32.24
N GLN A 67 21.78 -7.68 32.67
CA GLN A 67 23.10 -8.29 32.61
C GLN A 67 23.50 -8.61 31.15
N ILE A 68 22.55 -9.11 30.36
CA ILE A 68 22.72 -9.36 28.92
C ILE A 68 22.17 -8.15 28.15
N ARG A 69 23.04 -7.46 27.42
CA ARG A 69 22.70 -6.23 26.70
C ARG A 69 22.81 -6.36 25.19
N THR A 70 23.70 -7.22 24.71
CA THR A 70 23.88 -7.48 23.29
C THR A 70 23.28 -8.85 22.94
N VAL A 71 22.88 -9.02 21.68
CA VAL A 71 22.32 -10.28 21.20
C VAL A 71 23.40 -11.37 21.14
N GLN A 72 24.65 -10.97 20.90
CA GLN A 72 25.82 -11.83 20.81
C GLN A 72 26.14 -12.50 22.16
N ASP A 73 25.91 -11.80 23.27
CA ASP A 73 26.16 -12.32 24.62
C ASP A 73 24.99 -13.16 25.16
N ASN A 74 23.94 -13.39 24.35
CA ASN A 74 22.74 -14.07 24.81
C ASN A 74 22.84 -15.59 24.56
N PRO A 75 23.04 -16.42 25.61
CA PRO A 75 23.23 -17.87 25.44
C PRO A 75 22.00 -18.56 24.84
N PHE A 76 20.80 -18.02 25.03
CA PHE A 76 19.58 -18.58 24.45
C PHE A 76 19.53 -18.37 22.93
N ILE A 77 20.13 -17.29 22.42
CA ILE A 77 20.22 -17.06 20.97
C ILE A 77 21.27 -18.00 20.38
N GLU A 78 22.41 -18.18 21.05
CA GLU A 78 23.40 -19.16 20.62
C GLU A 78 22.81 -20.57 20.55
N GLU A 79 22.10 -21.01 21.60
CA GLU A 79 21.42 -22.30 21.62
C GLU A 79 20.38 -22.41 20.50
N LEU A 80 19.60 -21.35 20.26
CA LEU A 80 18.62 -21.29 19.18
C LEU A 80 19.25 -21.56 17.81
N TYR A 81 20.41 -20.95 17.56
CA TYR A 81 21.15 -21.16 16.31
C TYR A 81 21.75 -22.57 16.26
N GLN A 82 22.46 -23.02 17.29
CA GLN A 82 23.11 -24.33 17.28
C GLN A 82 22.12 -25.48 17.04
N ARG A 83 20.94 -25.42 17.67
CA ARG A 83 19.96 -26.52 17.63
C ARG A 83 19.03 -26.47 16.43
N TRP A 84 18.63 -25.28 15.95
CA TRP A 84 17.59 -25.15 14.92
C TRP A 84 18.02 -24.33 13.70
N LEU A 85 18.58 -23.14 13.89
CA LEU A 85 18.81 -22.19 12.78
C LEU A 85 20.18 -22.31 12.12
N LYS A 86 21.07 -23.14 12.67
CA LYS A 86 22.47 -23.35 12.27
C LYS A 86 23.31 -22.07 12.40
N GLN A 87 23.31 -21.24 11.37
CA GLN A 87 24.08 -19.99 11.30
C GLN A 87 23.23 -18.86 10.71
N PRO A 88 23.57 -17.59 10.98
CA PRO A 88 22.94 -16.45 10.31
C PRO A 88 22.99 -16.61 8.78
N GLY A 89 21.85 -16.42 8.11
CA GLY A 89 21.74 -16.58 6.66
C GLY A 89 21.73 -18.02 6.15
N SER A 90 21.67 -19.04 7.02
CA SER A 90 21.40 -20.42 6.59
C SER A 90 20.01 -20.54 5.93
N ASP A 91 19.78 -21.64 5.20
CA ASP A 91 18.47 -21.93 4.63
C ASP A 91 17.35 -22.00 5.69
N ALA A 92 17.64 -22.62 6.84
CA ALA A 92 16.69 -22.69 7.96
C ALA A 92 16.39 -21.30 8.54
N ALA A 93 17.41 -20.44 8.69
CA ALA A 93 17.24 -19.08 9.18
C ALA A 93 16.49 -18.20 8.17
N HIS A 94 16.76 -18.37 6.88
CA HIS A 94 16.07 -17.65 5.81
C HIS A 94 14.57 -17.99 5.81
N HIS A 95 14.23 -19.28 5.82
CA HIS A 95 12.84 -19.71 5.86
C HIS A 95 12.10 -19.28 7.13
N ALA A 96 12.78 -19.26 8.28
CA ALA A 96 12.15 -18.94 9.56
C ALA A 96 12.06 -17.43 9.86
N LEU A 97 13.08 -16.64 9.49
CA LEU A 97 13.25 -15.27 9.97
C LEU A 97 13.20 -14.21 8.86
N HIS A 98 13.34 -14.61 7.60
CA HIS A 98 13.30 -13.66 6.48
C HIS A 98 11.90 -13.65 5.85
N THR A 99 11.62 -12.59 5.11
CA THR A 99 10.34 -12.44 4.41
C THR A 99 10.57 -11.76 3.07
N THR A 100 9.58 -11.84 2.21
CA THR A 100 9.56 -11.18 0.91
C THR A 100 8.45 -10.15 0.85
N TYR A 101 8.70 -9.05 0.13
CA TYR A 101 7.72 -8.00 -0.08
C TYR A 101 7.23 -8.03 -1.52
N ALA A 102 5.92 -7.91 -1.67
CA ALA A 102 5.26 -7.70 -2.95
C ALA A 102 4.12 -6.70 -2.73
N SER A 103 3.62 -6.10 -3.81
CA SER A 103 2.40 -5.28 -3.74
C SER A 103 1.25 -6.13 -3.22
N ARG A 104 0.80 -5.84 -1.98
CA ARG A 104 -0.33 -6.52 -1.36
C ARG A 104 -1.63 -5.84 -1.81
N ARG A 105 -2.01 -6.08 -3.08
CA ARG A 105 -3.36 -5.77 -3.56
C ARG A 105 -4.36 -6.47 -2.63
N ARG A 106 -5.31 -5.72 -2.07
CA ARG A 106 -6.22 -6.22 -1.02
C ARG A 106 -7.13 -7.36 -1.49
N VAL A 107 -7.24 -7.54 -2.80
CA VAL A 107 -8.03 -8.58 -3.46
C VAL A 107 -7.30 -8.97 -4.74
N PHE A 108 -6.78 -10.19 -4.80
CA PHE A 108 -6.19 -10.75 -6.03
C PHE A 108 -7.32 -11.36 -6.84
N GLY A 109 -7.63 -10.81 -8.01
CA GLY A 109 -8.51 -11.45 -8.98
C GLY A 109 -9.99 -11.63 -8.59
N GLN A 110 -10.49 -11.07 -7.48
CA GLN A 110 -11.95 -10.93 -7.33
C GLN A 110 -12.38 -9.64 -8.02
N PHE A 111 -12.78 -9.83 -9.26
CA PHE A 111 -13.60 -8.88 -9.98
C PHE A 111 -15.03 -9.08 -9.48
N ILE A 112 -15.66 -8.00 -9.04
CA ILE A 112 -17.07 -8.02 -8.70
C ILE A 112 -17.79 -7.59 -9.98
N PRO A 113 -18.50 -8.52 -10.67
CA PRO A 113 -19.25 -8.15 -11.85
C PRO A 113 -20.32 -7.14 -11.46
N VAL A 114 -20.34 -6.01 -12.17
CA VAL A 114 -21.35 -4.97 -12.06
C VAL A 114 -22.34 -5.11 -13.23
N VAL A 115 -21.81 -5.32 -14.43
CA VAL A 115 -22.56 -5.73 -15.62
C VAL A 115 -21.82 -6.92 -16.22
N ALA A 116 -22.48 -8.07 -16.29
CA ALA A 116 -21.92 -9.29 -16.86
C ALA A 116 -22.53 -9.55 -18.25
N ALA A 117 -21.75 -9.28 -19.29
CA ALA A 117 -22.11 -9.59 -20.66
C ALA A 117 -21.98 -11.09 -20.95
N GLU A 118 -22.88 -11.66 -21.74
CA GLU A 118 -22.80 -13.07 -22.17
C GLU A 118 -21.65 -13.31 -23.18
N ARG A 119 -21.34 -12.30 -24.00
CA ARG A 119 -20.27 -12.34 -25.01
C ARG A 119 -19.47 -11.03 -24.99
N PRO A 120 -18.68 -10.78 -23.94
CA PRO A 120 -17.95 -9.54 -23.81
C PRO A 120 -16.92 -9.40 -24.91
N THR A 121 -16.93 -8.23 -25.55
CA THR A 121 -15.93 -7.77 -26.51
C THR A 121 -15.03 -6.68 -25.95
N VAL A 122 -15.44 -6.04 -24.85
CA VAL A 122 -14.66 -5.02 -24.14
C VAL A 122 -14.80 -5.25 -22.63
N ASP A 123 -13.67 -5.26 -21.92
CA ASP A 123 -13.59 -5.37 -20.46
C ASP A 123 -13.28 -4.01 -19.83
N ILE A 124 -14.16 -3.55 -18.94
CA ILE A 124 -13.98 -2.34 -18.14
C ILE A 124 -13.83 -2.71 -16.67
N LYS A 125 -12.73 -2.29 -16.04
CA LYS A 125 -12.42 -2.56 -14.62
C LYS A 125 -12.26 -1.26 -13.86
N VAL A 126 -13.08 -1.00 -12.86
CA VAL A 126 -13.01 0.22 -12.04
C VAL A 126 -12.46 -0.09 -10.64
N CYS A 127 -11.45 0.67 -10.20
CA CYS A 127 -10.94 0.55 -8.84
C CYS A 127 -11.94 1.13 -7.82
N VAL A 128 -12.40 0.31 -6.89
CA VAL A 128 -13.26 0.66 -5.74
C VAL A 128 -12.52 0.56 -4.41
N GLY A 129 -11.19 0.47 -4.44
CA GLY A 129 -10.37 0.56 -3.23
C GLY A 129 -10.58 1.90 -2.51
N THR A 130 -10.28 1.95 -1.20
CA THR A 130 -10.60 3.10 -0.33
C THR A 130 -10.21 4.46 -0.90
N SER A 131 -9.02 4.58 -1.52
CA SER A 131 -8.60 5.86 -2.12
C SER A 131 -9.44 6.25 -3.35
N CYS A 132 -9.74 5.30 -4.24
CA CYS A 132 -10.57 5.57 -5.41
C CYS A 132 -12.03 5.85 -5.03
N TYR A 133 -12.54 5.14 -4.01
CA TYR A 133 -13.86 5.41 -3.43
C TYR A 133 -13.98 6.84 -2.91
N LEU A 134 -13.01 7.29 -2.10
CA LEU A 134 -12.97 8.67 -1.59
C LEU A 134 -12.86 9.73 -2.69
N ARG A 135 -12.42 9.34 -3.88
CA ARG A 135 -12.29 10.22 -5.06
C ARG A 135 -13.44 10.07 -6.06
N GLY A 136 -14.53 9.40 -5.69
CA GLY A 136 -15.74 9.33 -6.50
C GLY A 136 -15.82 8.13 -7.47
N SER A 137 -15.06 7.05 -7.24
CA SER A 137 -15.13 5.87 -8.13
C SER A 137 -16.52 5.26 -8.26
N TYR A 138 -17.41 5.47 -7.29
CA TYR A 138 -18.79 4.99 -7.37
C TYR A 138 -19.60 5.73 -8.44
N GLY A 139 -19.45 7.04 -8.55
CA GLY A 139 -20.11 7.82 -9.60
C GLY A 139 -19.56 7.49 -10.98
N VAL A 140 -18.27 7.16 -11.08
CA VAL A 140 -17.67 6.59 -12.30
C VAL A 140 -18.38 5.30 -12.71
N ILE A 141 -18.63 4.37 -11.77
CA ILE A 141 -19.35 3.13 -12.04
C ILE A 141 -20.79 3.40 -12.49
N GLN A 142 -21.54 4.23 -11.75
CA GLN A 142 -22.93 4.55 -12.09
C GLN A 142 -23.03 5.16 -13.50
N LYS A 143 -22.14 6.09 -13.83
CA LYS A 143 -22.12 6.71 -15.14
C LYS A 143 -21.77 5.73 -16.26
N LEU A 144 -20.90 4.75 -16.00
CA LEU A 144 -20.58 3.69 -16.96
C LEU A 144 -21.78 2.77 -17.19
N ILE A 145 -22.51 2.39 -16.14
CA ILE A 145 -23.77 1.62 -16.27
C ILE A 145 -24.75 2.38 -17.17
N ASP A 146 -25.01 3.66 -16.88
CA ASP A 146 -25.91 4.50 -17.70
C ASP A 146 -25.50 4.55 -19.18
N LEU A 147 -24.20 4.63 -19.47
CA LEU A 147 -23.68 4.70 -20.84
C LEU A 147 -23.81 3.36 -21.57
N ILE A 148 -23.54 2.24 -20.88
CA ILE A 148 -23.69 0.89 -21.42
C ILE A 148 -25.16 0.62 -21.76
N GLU A 149 -26.08 0.98 -20.86
CA GLU A 149 -27.52 0.80 -21.09
C GLU A 149 -28.05 1.69 -22.22
N LYS A 150 -27.68 2.98 -22.25
CA LYS A 150 -28.13 3.91 -23.30
C LYS A 150 -27.68 3.52 -24.70
N GLN A 151 -26.51 2.90 -24.83
CA GLN A 151 -25.97 2.43 -26.10
C GLN A 151 -26.35 0.97 -26.41
N GLN A 152 -27.14 0.32 -25.53
CA GLN A 152 -27.57 -1.08 -25.66
C GLN A 152 -26.39 -2.05 -25.81
N LEU A 153 -25.34 -1.86 -24.99
CA LEU A 153 -24.09 -2.65 -25.05
C LEU A 153 -23.95 -3.65 -23.90
N THR A 154 -25.03 -3.95 -23.17
CA THR A 154 -25.03 -4.83 -22.00
C THR A 154 -24.61 -6.28 -22.31
N ASP A 155 -24.76 -6.71 -23.55
CA ASP A 155 -24.35 -8.03 -24.05
C ASP A 155 -22.90 -8.08 -24.55
N ARG A 156 -22.27 -6.91 -24.75
CA ARG A 156 -20.95 -6.74 -25.38
C ARG A 156 -19.88 -6.12 -24.48
N VAL A 157 -20.27 -5.51 -23.35
CA VAL A 157 -19.36 -4.85 -22.42
C VAL A 157 -19.46 -5.51 -21.05
N ASN A 158 -18.32 -5.97 -20.54
CA ASN A 158 -18.21 -6.41 -19.16
C ASN A 158 -17.74 -5.24 -18.29
N LEU A 159 -18.44 -4.97 -17.20
CA LEU A 159 -18.06 -3.95 -16.22
C LEU A 159 -17.81 -4.63 -14.87
N GLU A 160 -16.60 -4.48 -14.36
CA GLU A 160 -16.14 -5.12 -13.15
C GLU A 160 -15.59 -4.09 -12.15
N ALA A 161 -15.87 -4.28 -10.87
CA ALA A 161 -15.19 -3.55 -9.81
C ALA A 161 -13.99 -4.35 -9.28
N THR A 162 -12.88 -3.67 -9.01
CA THR A 162 -11.66 -4.26 -8.44
C THR A 162 -11.13 -3.41 -7.29
N PHE A 163 -10.40 -3.99 -6.34
CA PHE A 163 -9.96 -3.26 -5.15
C PHE A 163 -8.58 -2.60 -5.27
N CYS A 164 -7.83 -2.87 -6.33
CA CYS A 164 -6.52 -2.23 -6.52
C CYS A 164 -6.07 -2.24 -7.99
N LEU A 165 -5.77 -1.04 -8.49
CA LEU A 165 -5.06 -0.82 -9.76
C LEU A 165 -3.70 -0.13 -9.54
N GLU A 166 -3.21 -0.07 -8.30
CA GLU A 166 -1.91 0.49 -7.90
C GLU A 166 -1.70 1.99 -8.18
N GLN A 167 -2.78 2.71 -8.53
CA GLN A 167 -2.76 4.15 -8.75
C GLN A 167 -3.49 4.91 -7.63
N CYS A 168 -3.31 4.47 -6.38
CA CYS A 168 -4.00 5.06 -5.22
C CYS A 168 -3.81 6.58 -5.10
N ASP A 169 -2.67 7.11 -5.54
CA ASP A 169 -2.37 8.56 -5.48
C ASP A 169 -3.05 9.35 -6.61
N ARG A 170 -3.47 8.68 -7.68
CA ARG A 170 -4.02 9.24 -8.92
C ARG A 170 -5.40 8.68 -9.29
N GLY A 171 -6.14 8.11 -8.33
CA GLY A 171 -7.49 7.62 -8.57
C GLY A 171 -8.52 8.74 -8.87
N PRO A 172 -9.75 8.39 -9.31
CA PRO A 172 -10.23 7.05 -9.63
C PRO A 172 -9.50 6.42 -10.81
N SER A 173 -9.26 5.13 -10.73
CA SER A 173 -8.53 4.38 -11.76
C SER A 173 -9.47 3.44 -12.47
N VAL A 174 -9.38 3.42 -13.81
CA VAL A 174 -10.21 2.57 -14.68
C VAL A 174 -9.28 1.89 -15.66
N VAL A 175 -9.49 0.60 -15.92
CA VAL A 175 -8.84 -0.12 -17.02
C VAL A 175 -9.90 -0.44 -18.07
N ILE A 176 -9.62 -0.15 -19.33
CA ILE A 176 -10.46 -0.54 -20.47
C ILE A 176 -9.57 -1.36 -21.41
N ASP A 177 -9.90 -2.63 -21.62
CA ASP A 177 -9.11 -3.59 -22.44
C ASP A 177 -7.59 -3.57 -22.15
N GLY A 178 -7.23 -3.53 -20.87
CA GLY A 178 -5.84 -3.52 -20.42
C GLY A 178 -5.18 -2.13 -20.39
N HIS A 179 -5.81 -1.10 -20.94
CA HIS A 179 -5.32 0.27 -20.87
C HIS A 179 -5.73 0.96 -19.56
N LEU A 180 -4.74 1.31 -18.74
CA LEU A 180 -4.95 1.98 -17.45
C LEU A 180 -5.13 3.50 -17.62
N LEU A 181 -6.26 3.99 -17.13
CA LEU A 181 -6.63 5.40 -17.05
C LEU A 181 -6.62 5.87 -15.60
N GLU A 182 -6.09 7.07 -15.39
CA GLU A 182 -5.93 7.70 -14.08
C GLU A 182 -6.76 8.98 -13.96
N GLY A 183 -7.16 9.29 -12.73
CA GLY A 183 -7.93 10.49 -12.38
C GLY A 183 -9.28 10.58 -13.08
N VAL A 184 -9.86 9.45 -13.49
CA VAL A 184 -11.07 9.43 -14.33
C VAL A 184 -12.22 10.10 -13.56
N ALA A 185 -12.79 11.12 -14.18
CA ALA A 185 -13.87 11.93 -13.63
C ALA A 185 -15.14 11.71 -14.45
N GLU A 186 -16.30 11.85 -13.83
CA GLU A 186 -17.60 11.52 -14.43
C GLU A 186 -17.87 12.30 -15.73
N GLU A 187 -17.37 13.54 -15.81
CA GLU A 187 -17.57 14.44 -16.95
C GLU A 187 -16.78 13.99 -18.18
N ARG A 188 -15.66 13.27 -17.98
CA ARG A 188 -14.80 12.78 -19.05
C ARG A 188 -15.22 11.42 -19.58
N LEU A 189 -16.05 10.69 -18.84
CA LEU A 189 -16.48 9.34 -19.19
C LEU A 189 -17.19 9.23 -20.55
N PRO A 190 -18.10 10.13 -20.96
CA PRO A 190 -18.73 10.02 -22.27
C PRO A 190 -17.73 10.04 -23.43
N ALA A 191 -16.70 10.89 -23.33
CA ALA A 191 -15.65 10.98 -24.35
C ALA A 191 -14.76 9.73 -24.36
N ILE A 192 -14.31 9.29 -23.17
CA ILE A 192 -13.52 8.06 -23.01
C ILE A 192 -14.29 6.84 -23.53
N PHE A 193 -15.57 6.74 -23.21
CA PHE A 193 -16.44 5.63 -23.61
C PHE A 193 -16.65 5.61 -25.13
N ALA A 194 -16.92 6.76 -25.74
CA ALA A 194 -17.04 6.84 -27.20
C ALA A 194 -15.73 6.43 -27.91
N GLU A 195 -14.59 6.84 -27.38
CA GLU A 195 -13.29 6.59 -28.00
C GLU A 195 -12.78 5.17 -27.80
N MET A 196 -12.91 4.61 -26.60
CA MET A 196 -12.29 3.34 -26.24
C MET A 196 -13.25 2.15 -26.28
N VAL A 197 -14.56 2.40 -26.16
CA VAL A 197 -15.58 1.33 -26.13
C VAL A 197 -16.37 1.34 -27.43
N VAL A 198 -17.02 2.45 -27.78
CA VAL A 198 -17.89 2.47 -28.98
C VAL A 198 -17.10 2.24 -30.26
N LYS A 199 -15.92 2.88 -30.43
CA LYS A 199 -15.05 2.62 -31.60
C LYS A 199 -14.50 1.20 -31.66
N ALA A 200 -14.27 0.55 -30.52
CA ALA A 200 -13.81 -0.83 -30.47
C ALA A 200 -14.92 -1.84 -30.83
N LEU A 201 -16.19 -1.42 -30.72
CA LEU A 201 -17.37 -2.25 -30.96
C LEU A 201 -18.04 -2.01 -32.32
N ALA A 202 -17.69 -0.91 -33.00
CA ALA A 202 -18.12 -0.53 -34.35
C ALA A 202 -17.37 -1.32 -35.42
#